data_AF-A0A7Y2KZV4-F1
#
_entry.id   AF-A0A7Y2KZV4-F1
#
_cell.length_a   1.000
_cell.length_b   1.000
_cell.length_c   1.000
_cell.angle_alpha   90.00
_cell.angle_beta   90.00
_cell.angle_gamma   90.00
#
_symmetry.space_group_name_H-M   'P 1'
#
loop_
_entity.id
_entity.type
_entity.pdbx_description
1 polymer ?
#
loop_
_entity_poly.entity_id
_entity_poly.type
_entity_poly.pdbx_seq_one_letter_code
_entity_poly.pdbx_strand_id
1 'polypeptide(L)' 'RVVEFVDHLHEHFEDPCVIRNAAYMPPQAPGFSIQMKAASREQYRYRG' A
#
# COMPACT_ATOMS: atom_id res chain seq x y z
N ARG A 1 1.61 -18.07 13.22
CA ARG A 1 0.59 -17.25 12.53
C ARG A 1 1.26 -16.63 11.31
N VAL A 2 0.55 -16.51 10.20
CA VAL A 2 1.07 -15.96 8.93
C VAL A 2 0.15 -14.82 8.48
N VAL A 3 0.68 -13.88 7.71
CA VAL A 3 -0.08 -12.79 7.08
C VAL A 3 0.03 -13.00 5.58
N GLU A 4 -1.09 -12.91 4.87
CA GLU A 4 -1.14 -13.05 3.41
C GLU A 4 -0.47 -11.85 2.72
N PHE A 5 0.25 -12.10 1.64
CA PHE A 5 0.86 -11.06 0.79
C PHE A 5 0.60 -11.34 -0.69
N VAL A 6 0.23 -10.30 -1.42
CA VAL A 6 0.00 -10.32 -2.87
C VAL A 6 0.68 -9.09 -3.47
N ASP A 7 1.52 -9.25 -4.48
CA ASP A 7 2.33 -8.17 -5.05
C ASP A 7 1.56 -7.36 -6.12
N HIS A 8 0.49 -6.66 -5.70
CA HIS A 8 -0.36 -5.88 -6.60
C HIS A 8 -0.73 -4.54 -5.95
N LEU A 9 -0.69 -3.47 -6.74
CA LEU A 9 -1.25 -2.14 -6.43
C LEU A 9 -0.57 -1.36 -5.30
N HIS A 10 0.49 -1.90 -4.69
CA HIS A 10 1.28 -1.23 -3.64
C HIS A 10 1.82 0.13 -4.11
N GLU A 11 2.10 0.28 -5.41
CA GLU A 11 2.60 1.51 -6.01
C GLU A 11 1.63 2.70 -5.87
N HIS A 12 0.35 2.46 -5.55
CA HIS A 12 -0.64 3.52 -5.40
C HIS A 12 -0.74 4.11 -4.00
N PHE A 13 -0.02 3.57 -3.01
CA PHE A 13 -0.02 4.07 -1.63
C PHE A 13 1.18 4.97 -1.36
N GLU A 14 1.01 5.95 -0.46
CA GLU A 14 2.09 6.87 -0.04
C GLU A 14 3.16 6.16 0.81
N ASP A 15 2.73 5.22 1.66
CA ASP A 15 3.58 4.40 2.52
C ASP A 15 3.21 2.91 2.34
N PRO A 16 3.67 2.26 1.25
CA PRO A 16 3.34 0.86 0.98
C PRO A 16 4.03 -0.08 1.97
N CYS A 17 3.48 -1.28 2.14
CA CYS A 17 4.10 -2.28 2.99
C CYS A 17 5.49 -2.68 2.47
N VAL A 18 6.43 -2.89 3.40
CA VAL A 18 7.79 -3.32 3.07
C VAL A 18 7.95 -4.78 3.47
N ILE A 19 8.24 -5.63 2.49
CA ILE A 19 8.58 -7.04 2.72
C ILE A 19 10.09 -7.22 2.72
N ARG A 20 10.63 -7.87 3.74
CA ARG A 20 12.03 -8.31 3.79
C ARG A 20 12.08 -9.75 4.29
N ASN A 21 12.81 -10.61 3.57
CA ASN A 21 12.92 -12.03 3.92
C ASN A 21 11.56 -12.70 4.20
N ALA A 22 10.58 -12.46 3.31
CA ALA A 22 9.19 -12.94 3.43
C ALA A 22 8.44 -12.49 4.71
N ALA A 23 8.85 -11.39 5.34
CA ALA A 23 8.19 -10.82 6.51
C ALA A 23 7.82 -9.34 6.31
N TYR A 24 6.67 -8.94 6.86
CA TYR A 24 6.25 -7.54 6.94
C TYR A 24 7.12 -6.76 7.93
N MET A 25 7.70 -5.65 7.47
CA MET A 25 8.41 -4.73 8.35
C MET A 25 7.43 -3.75 9.01
N PRO A 26 7.66 -3.36 10.29
CA PRO A 26 6.84 -2.35 10.95
C PRO A 26 6.82 -1.03 10.15
N PRO A 27 5.65 -0.42 9.92
CA PRO A 27 5.54 0.91 9.32
C PRO A 27 6.31 1.96 10.13
N GLN A 28 6.92 2.93 9.46
CA GLN A 28 7.67 4.02 10.12
C GLN A 28 6.93 5.36 10.05
N ALA A 29 6.06 5.56 9.07
CA ALA A 29 5.22 6.74 8.99
C ALA A 29 4.03 6.64 9.96
N PRO A 30 3.58 7.77 10.53
CA PRO A 30 2.36 7.79 11.33
C PRO A 30 1.12 7.47 10.48
N GLY A 31 0.12 6.87 11.12
CA GLY A 31 -1.17 6.56 10.49
C GLY A 31 -1.37 5.07 10.25
N PHE A 32 -2.14 4.73 9.22
CA PHE A 32 -2.59 3.36 8.96
C PHE A 32 -2.17 2.83 7.58
N SER A 33 -1.17 3.46 6.95
CA SER A 33 -0.59 3.12 5.63
C SER A 33 -1.59 3.01 4.45
N ILE A 34 -2.82 3.49 4.62
CA ILE A 34 -3.89 3.35 3.61
C ILE A 34 -4.09 4.60 2.75
N GLN A 35 -3.28 5.64 2.97
CA GLN A 35 -3.34 6.85 2.16
C GLN A 35 -2.87 6.54 0.74
N MET A 36 -3.77 6.69 -0.23
CA MET A 36 -3.46 6.57 -1.65
C MET A 36 -2.90 7.87 -2.21
N LYS A 37 -1.98 7.75 -3.16
CA LYS A 37 -1.46 8.86 -3.97
C LYS A 37 -2.59 9.60 -4.67
N ALA A 38 -2.57 10.93 -4.61
CA ALA A 38 -3.59 11.77 -5.24
C ALA A 38 -3.71 11.52 -6.76
N ALA A 39 -2.58 11.31 -7.43
CA ALA A 39 -2.54 10.99 -8.86
C ALA A 39 -3.26 9.67 -9.18
N SER A 40 -3.02 8.62 -8.40
CA SER A 40 -3.71 7.33 -8.55
C SER A 40 -5.23 7.50 -8.40
N ARG A 41 -5.68 8.28 -7.40
CA ARG A 41 -7.11 8.52 -7.16
C ARG A 41 -7.79 9.28 -8.31
N GLU A 42 -7.07 10.17 -8.99
CA GLU A 42 -7.62 10.87 -10.16
C GLU A 42 -7.65 9.95 -11.39
N GLN A 43 -6.53 9.29 -11.67
CA GLN A 43 -6.37 8.44 -12.85
C GLN A 43 -7.38 7.28 -12.87
N TYR A 44 -7.61 6.64 -11.72
CA TYR A 44 -8.48 5.47 -11.60
C TYR A 44 -9.88 5.81 -11.05
N ARG A 45 -10.29 7.08 -11.10
CA ARG A 45 -11.66 7.46 -10.72
C ARG A 45 -12.65 6.91 -11.75
N TYR A 46 -13.47 5.95 -11.34
CA TYR A 46 -14.61 5.48 -12.13
C TYR A 46 -15.64 6.61 -12.35
N ARG A 47 -16.17 6.74 -13.57
CA ARG A 47 -17.05 7.86 -13.96
C ARG A 47 -18.46 7.46 -14.42
N GLY A 48 -18.79 6.17 -14.47
CA GLY A 48 -20.06 5.67 -15.01
C GLY A 48 -19.96 5.35 -16.48
#